data_AF-A0AA35KI99-F1
#
_entry.id   AF-A0AA35KI99-F1
#
_cell.length_a   1.000
_cell.length_b   1.000
_cell.length_c   1.000
_cell.angle_alpha   90.00
_cell.angle_beta   90.00
_cell.angle_gamma   90.00
#
_symmetry.space_group_name_H-M   'P 1'
#
loop_
_entity.id
_entity.type
_entity.pdbx_description
1 polymer ?
#
loop_
_entity_poly.entity_id
_entity_poly.type
_entity_poly.pdbx_seq_one_letter_code
_entity_poly.pdbx_strand_id
1 'polypeptide(L)'
;MAEEIAKSQPTTLSHKPGLKPEDFIVDVINMDYGMKKKNPVNNVRFYCKSDLNKAFRISKEQVSKLLPEKFEEQQIRVYCKTADEICDARKYFVQWCIDNNFTKPQDGDIVAPELTPMKADWNVVKDDEKHDSKKNSSTPKPRKSLFND
;
A
#
# COMPACT_ATOMS: atom_id res chain seq x y z
N MET A 1 -8.43 -9.73 9.51
CA MET A 1 -8.65 -8.67 8.49
C MET A 1 -10.09 -8.66 7.97
N ALA A 2 -10.67 -9.77 7.53
CA ALA A 2 -12.09 -9.80 7.12
C ALA A 2 -13.05 -9.27 8.21
N GLU A 3 -12.80 -9.61 9.48
CA GLU A 3 -13.54 -9.04 10.61
C GLU A 3 -13.40 -7.52 10.75
N GLU A 4 -12.21 -6.98 10.45
CA GLU A 4 -11.97 -5.54 10.54
C GLU A 4 -12.70 -4.82 9.43
N ILE A 5 -12.73 -5.39 8.22
CA ILE A 5 -13.48 -4.85 7.09
C ILE A 5 -14.97 -4.82 7.45
N ALA A 6 -15.54 -5.92 7.92
CA ALA A 6 -16.95 -5.98 8.32
C ALA A 6 -17.30 -5.00 9.47
N LYS A 7 -16.33 -4.65 10.34
CA LYS A 7 -16.50 -3.65 11.41
C LYS A 7 -16.41 -2.21 10.90
N SER A 8 -15.72 -1.96 9.80
CA SER A 8 -15.60 -0.65 9.14
C SER A 8 -16.86 -0.26 8.36
N GLN A 9 -18.03 -0.45 8.98
CA GLN A 9 -19.33 -0.20 8.36
C GLN A 9 -19.49 1.28 8.00
N PRO A 10 -19.65 1.63 6.70
CA PRO A 10 -19.84 3.01 6.29
C PRO A 10 -21.25 3.49 6.63
N THR A 11 -21.38 4.78 6.94
CA THR A 11 -22.65 5.41 7.36
C THR A 11 -23.68 5.53 6.23
N THR A 12 -23.30 5.25 4.97
CA THR A 12 -24.06 5.53 3.74
C THR A 12 -24.63 4.28 3.06
N LEU A 13 -24.84 3.18 3.80
CA LEU A 13 -25.29 1.90 3.23
C LEU A 13 -26.76 1.91 2.79
N SER A 14 -27.03 1.21 1.69
CA SER A 14 -28.37 1.11 1.07
C SER A 14 -29.21 -0.06 1.61
N HIS A 15 -28.59 -1.14 2.12
CA HIS A 15 -29.29 -2.34 2.61
C HIS A 15 -28.98 -2.68 4.08
N LYS A 16 -29.97 -3.24 4.80
CA LYS A 16 -30.04 -3.24 6.29
C LYS A 16 -29.54 -4.48 7.06
N PRO A 17 -29.16 -5.64 6.49
CA PRO A 17 -28.20 -6.51 7.15
C PRO A 17 -26.79 -6.16 6.63
N GLY A 18 -25.92 -5.66 7.51
CA GLY A 18 -24.54 -5.35 7.14
C GLY A 18 -23.76 -6.62 6.75
N LEU A 19 -22.74 -6.45 5.90
CA LEU A 19 -21.88 -7.55 5.45
C LEU A 19 -21.12 -8.16 6.62
N LYS A 20 -21.03 -9.49 6.62
CA LYS A 20 -20.37 -10.27 7.66
C LYS A 20 -18.92 -10.55 7.27
N PRO A 21 -18.06 -10.92 8.25
CA PRO A 21 -16.68 -11.31 7.96
C PRO A 21 -16.58 -12.48 6.97
N GLU A 22 -17.55 -13.38 6.96
CA GLU A 22 -17.59 -14.55 6.08
C GLU A 22 -17.80 -14.20 4.60
N ASP A 23 -18.30 -13.01 4.30
CA ASP A 23 -18.55 -12.53 2.93
C ASP A 23 -17.26 -12.00 2.27
N PHE A 24 -16.23 -11.72 3.06
CA PHE A 24 -14.96 -11.18 2.58
C PHE A 24 -13.85 -12.24 2.53
N ILE A 25 -13.09 -12.22 1.45
CA ILE A 25 -11.78 -12.88 1.36
C ILE A 25 -10.72 -11.79 1.27
N VAL A 26 -9.72 -11.85 2.13
CA VAL A 26 -8.60 -10.90 2.14
C VAL A 26 -7.33 -11.66 1.80
N ASP A 27 -6.67 -11.25 0.72
CA ASP A 27 -5.40 -11.77 0.27
C ASP A 27 -4.31 -10.71 0.48
N VAL A 28 -3.24 -11.07 1.16
CA VAL A 28 -2.11 -10.18 1.46
C VAL A 28 -0.87 -10.72 0.79
N ILE A 29 -0.45 -10.01 -0.24
CA ILE A 29 0.65 -10.39 -1.12
C ILE A 29 1.88 -9.56 -0.74
N ASN A 30 2.95 -10.25 -0.35
CA ASN A 30 4.26 -9.63 -0.14
C ASN A 30 5.02 -9.63 -1.46
N MET A 31 5.50 -8.47 -1.89
CA MET A 31 6.31 -8.34 -3.09
C MET A 31 7.67 -7.77 -2.70
N ASP A 32 8.73 -8.51 -2.98
CA ASP A 32 10.09 -8.09 -2.69
C ASP A 32 11.08 -8.54 -3.77
N TYR A 33 12.35 -8.17 -3.59
CA TYR A 33 13.43 -8.53 -4.52
C TYR A 33 14.11 -9.87 -4.13
N GLY A 34 13.33 -10.82 -3.59
CA GLY A 34 13.79 -12.12 -3.10
C GLY A 34 14.55 -12.07 -1.77
N MET A 35 14.64 -10.89 -1.14
CA MET A 35 15.42 -10.66 0.08
C MET A 35 14.75 -9.70 1.07
N LYS A 36 13.41 -9.71 1.17
CA LYS A 36 12.65 -8.76 2.00
C LYS A 36 13.09 -7.32 1.71
N LYS A 37 13.28 -6.49 2.74
CA LYS A 37 13.74 -5.09 2.66
C LYS A 37 15.13 -4.87 2.04
N LYS A 38 15.91 -5.92 1.77
CA LYS A 38 17.31 -5.81 1.33
C LYS A 38 17.42 -5.80 -0.19
N ASN A 39 18.27 -4.92 -0.72
CA ASN A 39 18.68 -4.97 -2.11
C ASN A 39 19.57 -6.21 -2.34
N PRO A 40 19.16 -7.19 -3.17
CA PRO A 40 19.98 -8.37 -3.44
C PRO A 40 21.31 -8.03 -4.13
N VAL A 41 21.39 -6.93 -4.90
CA VAL A 41 22.61 -6.51 -5.60
C VAL A 41 23.75 -6.21 -4.62
N ASN A 42 23.44 -5.80 -3.38
CA ASN A 42 24.46 -5.56 -2.35
C ASN A 42 25.22 -6.85 -1.95
N ASN A 43 24.64 -8.02 -2.24
CA ASN A 43 25.26 -9.33 -1.99
C ASN A 43 25.97 -9.90 -3.23
N VAL A 44 25.93 -9.19 -4.37
CA VAL A 44 26.62 -9.58 -5.60
C VAL A 44 28.05 -9.04 -5.58
N ARG A 45 28.99 -9.83 -6.11
CA ARG A 45 30.37 -9.41 -6.39
C ARG A 45 30.58 -9.31 -7.90
N PHE A 46 31.29 -8.27 -8.31
CA PHE A 46 31.63 -7.97 -9.69
C PHE A 46 33.15 -8.05 -9.88
N TYR A 47 33.58 -8.17 -11.13
CA TYR A 47 34.98 -8.06 -11.54
C TYR A 47 35.09 -7.11 -12.74
N CYS A 48 36.30 -6.58 -12.98
CA CYS A 48 36.57 -5.69 -14.11
C CYS A 48 37.26 -6.46 -15.24
N LYS A 49 37.03 -6.08 -16.50
CA LYS A 49 37.71 -6.70 -17.66
C LYS A 49 39.24 -6.65 -17.54
N SER A 50 39.79 -5.60 -16.93
CA SER A 50 41.23 -5.41 -16.72
C SER A 50 41.81 -6.28 -15.60
N ASP A 51 40.99 -6.79 -14.68
CA ASP A 51 41.42 -7.63 -13.56
C ASP A 51 40.29 -8.60 -13.16
N LEU A 52 40.36 -9.81 -13.73
CA LEU A 52 39.37 -10.86 -13.53
C LEU A 52 39.46 -11.54 -12.14
N ASN A 53 40.59 -11.37 -11.43
CA ASN A 53 40.84 -12.05 -10.16
C ASN A 53 40.46 -11.20 -8.94
N LYS A 54 40.10 -9.92 -9.16
CA LYS A 54 39.73 -9.00 -8.09
C LYS A 54 38.23 -8.75 -8.06
N ALA A 55 37.59 -9.29 -7.03
CA ALA A 55 36.18 -9.06 -6.75
C ALA A 55 35.95 -7.72 -6.02
N PHE A 56 34.93 -6.98 -6.43
CA PHE A 56 34.47 -5.76 -5.74
C PHE A 56 32.94 -5.69 -5.70
N ARG A 57 32.41 -4.68 -5.02
CA ARG A 57 30.96 -4.38 -4.96
C ARG A 57 30.68 -3.07 -5.67
N ILE A 58 29.51 -2.96 -6.27
CA ILE A 58 29.00 -1.72 -6.86
C ILE A 58 27.83 -1.26 -5.98
N SER A 59 27.91 -0.03 -5.46
CA SER A 59 26.83 0.53 -4.66
C SER A 59 25.71 1.09 -5.54
N LYS A 60 24.51 1.25 -4.98
CA LYS A 60 23.34 1.75 -5.71
C LYS A 60 23.62 3.11 -6.37
N GLU A 61 24.33 3.98 -5.66
CA GLU A 61 24.64 5.35 -6.06
C GLU A 61 25.56 5.40 -7.29
N GLN A 62 26.36 4.35 -7.52
CA GLN A 62 27.24 4.22 -8.66
C GLN A 62 26.52 3.74 -9.93
N VAL A 63 25.29 3.21 -9.80
CA VAL A 63 24.55 2.62 -10.93
C VAL A 63 23.59 3.63 -11.53
N SER A 64 22.58 4.08 -10.76
CA SER A 64 21.56 5.01 -11.26
C SER A 64 20.71 5.57 -10.12
N LYS A 65 20.33 6.84 -10.24
CA LYS A 65 19.37 7.50 -9.36
C LYS A 65 17.91 7.07 -9.61
N LEU A 66 17.64 6.34 -10.69
CA LEU A 66 16.30 5.84 -11.03
C LEU A 66 16.02 4.44 -10.46
N LEU A 67 16.91 3.92 -9.62
CA LEU A 67 16.73 2.63 -8.98
C LEU A 67 15.70 2.70 -7.83
N PRO A 68 14.96 1.62 -7.56
CA PRO A 68 14.03 1.56 -6.44
C PRO A 68 14.68 1.93 -5.10
N GLU A 69 14.01 2.78 -4.32
CA GLU A 69 14.40 3.09 -2.94
C GLU A 69 13.92 2.04 -1.92
N LYS A 70 12.85 1.33 -2.25
CA LYS A 70 12.26 0.29 -1.42
C LYS A 70 12.30 -1.04 -2.17
N PHE A 71 12.61 -2.10 -1.45
CA PHE A 71 12.77 -3.45 -2.00
C PHE A 71 11.70 -4.44 -1.52
N GLU A 72 10.74 -3.96 -0.73
CA GLU A 72 9.64 -4.74 -0.19
C GLU A 72 8.40 -3.85 -0.10
N GLU A 73 7.25 -4.39 -0.54
CA GLU A 73 5.93 -3.79 -0.41
C GLU A 73 4.85 -4.86 -0.21
N GLN A 74 3.66 -4.42 0.21
CA GLN A 74 2.50 -5.30 0.38
C GLN A 74 1.34 -4.80 -0.48
N GLN A 75 0.69 -5.74 -1.16
CA GLN A 75 -0.58 -5.54 -1.83
C GLN A 75 -1.68 -6.29 -1.08
N ILE A 76 -2.74 -5.57 -0.73
CA ILE A 76 -3.93 -6.14 -0.10
C ILE A 76 -5.01 -6.20 -1.16
N ARG A 77 -5.57 -7.39 -1.39
CA ARG A 77 -6.71 -7.61 -2.28
C ARG A 77 -7.89 -8.08 -1.43
N VAL A 78 -9.05 -7.50 -1.68
CA VAL A 78 -10.29 -7.85 -0.98
C VAL A 78 -11.30 -8.30 -2.01
N TYR A 79 -11.90 -9.45 -1.77
CA TYR A 79 -12.93 -10.04 -2.62
C TYR A 79 -14.22 -10.20 -1.81
N CYS A 80 -15.35 -9.95 -2.45
CA CYS A 80 -16.68 -10.28 -1.92
C CYS A 80 -17.14 -11.61 -2.53
N LYS A 81 -17.65 -12.53 -1.72
CA LYS A 81 -18.15 -13.83 -2.20
C LYS A 81 -19.48 -13.71 -2.95
N THR A 82 -20.26 -12.68 -2.65
CA THR A 82 -21.60 -12.43 -3.20
C THR A 82 -21.53 -11.28 -4.21
N ALA A 83 -22.10 -11.49 -5.40
CA ALA A 83 -22.10 -10.48 -6.46
C ALA A 83 -23.11 -9.35 -6.17
N ASP A 84 -24.24 -9.69 -5.54
CA ASP A 84 -25.34 -8.75 -5.26
C ASP A 84 -24.94 -7.63 -4.30
N GLU A 85 -23.91 -7.86 -3.48
CA GLU A 85 -23.49 -6.94 -2.42
C GLU A 85 -22.19 -6.19 -2.78
N ILE A 86 -21.72 -6.29 -4.02
CA ILE A 86 -20.41 -5.75 -4.43
C ILE A 86 -20.31 -4.24 -4.26
N CYS A 87 -21.41 -3.50 -4.46
CA CYS A 87 -21.47 -2.05 -4.28
C CYS A 87 -21.23 -1.68 -2.82
N ASP A 88 -21.90 -2.36 -1.88
CA ASP A 88 -21.71 -2.12 -0.45
C ASP A 88 -20.32 -2.60 -0.01
N ALA A 89 -19.88 -3.78 -0.45
CA ALA A 89 -18.56 -4.34 -0.15
C ALA A 89 -17.41 -3.39 -0.53
N ARG A 90 -17.52 -2.68 -1.67
CA ARG A 90 -16.57 -1.63 -2.08
C ARG A 90 -16.51 -0.48 -1.07
N LYS A 91 -17.65 -0.04 -0.54
CA LYS A 91 -17.70 1.02 0.48
C LYS A 91 -17.07 0.56 1.80
N TYR A 92 -17.37 -0.66 2.25
CA TYR A 92 -16.71 -1.27 3.42
C TYR A 92 -15.19 -1.30 3.25
N PHE A 93 -14.71 -1.69 2.06
CA PHE A 93 -13.28 -1.71 1.77
C PHE A 93 -12.66 -0.31 1.81
N VAL A 94 -13.27 0.68 1.16
CA VAL A 94 -12.77 2.07 1.16
C VAL A 94 -12.77 2.65 2.58
N GLN A 95 -13.82 2.41 3.37
CA GLN A 95 -13.88 2.84 4.77
C GLN A 95 -12.75 2.19 5.60
N TRP A 96 -12.54 0.89 5.44
CA TRP A 96 -11.45 0.17 6.10
C TRP A 96 -10.07 0.72 5.70
N CYS A 97 -9.88 1.10 4.43
CA CYS A 97 -8.65 1.78 3.98
C CYS A 97 -8.44 3.13 4.67
N ILE A 98 -9.51 3.90 4.89
CA ILE A 98 -9.45 5.17 5.63
C ILE A 98 -9.04 4.91 7.09
N ASP A 99 -9.73 3.98 7.76
CA ASP A 99 -9.54 3.67 9.18
C ASP A 99 -8.11 3.21 9.50
N ASN A 100 -7.49 2.45 8.58
CA ASN A 100 -6.14 1.91 8.73
C ASN A 100 -5.04 2.78 8.10
N ASN A 101 -5.39 3.96 7.59
CA ASN A 101 -4.50 4.89 6.89
C ASN A 101 -3.74 4.23 5.72
N PHE A 102 -4.45 3.41 4.93
CA PHE A 102 -3.93 2.82 3.70
C PHE A 102 -3.97 3.81 2.52
N THR A 103 -3.30 3.41 1.43
CA THR A 103 -3.34 4.13 0.16
C THR A 103 -4.76 4.11 -0.42
N LYS A 104 -5.12 5.20 -1.10
CA LYS A 104 -6.38 5.32 -1.83
C LYS A 104 -6.49 4.19 -2.86
N PRO A 105 -7.58 3.41 -2.88
CA PRO A 105 -7.88 2.53 -4.00
C PRO A 105 -7.95 3.34 -5.30
N GLN A 106 -7.42 2.80 -6.40
CA GLN A 106 -7.30 3.55 -7.66
C GLN A 106 -8.66 4.02 -8.20
N ASP A 107 -9.69 3.20 -8.05
CA ASP A 107 -11.07 3.45 -8.43
C ASP A 107 -11.92 4.03 -7.27
N GLY A 108 -11.29 4.43 -6.17
CA GLY A 108 -11.97 4.88 -4.94
C GLY A 108 -13.00 5.99 -5.18
N ASP A 109 -12.69 6.97 -6.03
CA ASP A 109 -13.59 8.08 -6.35
C ASP A 109 -14.80 7.67 -7.20
N ILE A 110 -14.72 6.51 -7.85
CA ILE A 110 -15.80 5.96 -8.67
C ILE A 110 -16.69 5.06 -7.80
N VAL A 111 -16.07 4.22 -6.96
CA VAL A 111 -16.78 3.19 -6.20
C VAL A 111 -17.33 3.66 -4.86
N ALA A 112 -16.75 4.72 -4.28
CA ALA A 112 -17.19 5.32 -3.02
C ALA A 112 -16.96 6.85 -3.02
N PRO A 113 -17.58 7.59 -3.97
CA PRO A 113 -17.43 9.05 -4.11
C PRO A 113 -17.80 9.84 -2.84
N GLU A 114 -18.63 9.26 -1.97
CA GLU A 114 -19.03 9.86 -0.71
C GLU A 114 -18.01 9.68 0.43
N LEU A 115 -17.09 8.71 0.32
CA LEU A 115 -16.11 8.40 1.36
C LEU A 115 -14.74 9.01 1.09
N THR A 116 -14.28 9.02 -0.16
CA THR A 116 -12.94 9.54 -0.50
C THR A 116 -12.70 11.01 -0.13
N PRO A 117 -13.71 11.93 -0.15
CA PRO A 117 -13.53 13.30 0.32
C PRO A 117 -13.22 13.39 1.81
N MET A 118 -13.62 12.40 2.62
CA MET A 118 -13.46 12.41 4.08
C MET A 118 -12.00 12.23 4.52
N LYS A 119 -11.11 11.77 3.63
CA LYS A 119 -9.67 11.66 3.90
C LYS A 119 -8.89 12.70 3.11
N ALA A 120 -8.61 13.84 3.75
CA ALA A 120 -7.93 14.97 3.10
C ALA A 120 -6.64 14.58 2.37
N ASP A 121 -5.82 13.69 2.94
CA ASP A 121 -4.55 13.23 2.33
C ASP A 121 -4.72 12.57 0.95
N TRP A 122 -5.89 12.03 0.64
CA TRP A 122 -6.17 11.38 -0.63
C TRP A 122 -6.51 12.36 -1.76
N ASN A 123 -6.78 13.62 -1.41
CA ASN A 123 -7.19 14.67 -2.33
C ASN A 123 -6.10 15.74 -2.51
N VAL A 124 -4.96 15.56 -1.84
CA VAL A 124 -3.77 16.40 -2.08
C VAL A 124 -3.18 15.97 -3.42
N VAL A 125 -3.31 16.82 -4.43
CA VAL A 125 -2.46 16.75 -5.62
C VAL A 125 -1.04 16.91 -5.12
N LYS A 126 -0.25 15.84 -5.20
CA LYS A 126 1.19 15.95 -4.95
C LYS A 126 1.75 16.70 -6.15
N ASP A 127 1.98 18.00 -5.99
CA ASP A 127 2.86 18.72 -6.90
C ASP A 127 4.23 18.01 -6.86
N ASP A 128 4.68 17.50 -8.00
CA ASP A 128 5.94 16.76 -8.17
C ASP A 128 7.20 17.63 -7.98
N GLU A 129 7.13 18.73 -7.20
CA GLU A 129 8.28 19.57 -6.87
C GLU A 129 8.19 20.12 -5.43
N LYS A 130 9.05 19.59 -4.53
CA LYS A 130 10.13 20.38 -3.90
C LYS A 130 10.94 19.58 -2.89
N HIS A 131 12.25 19.72 -3.06
CA HIS A 131 13.30 19.46 -2.09
C HIS A 131 13.07 20.29 -0.82
N ASP A 132 13.07 19.60 0.33
CA ASP A 132 13.32 20.05 1.71
C ASP A 132 12.82 21.45 2.15
N SER A 133 11.74 21.49 2.95
CA SER A 133 11.71 22.32 4.17
C SER A 133 10.62 21.86 5.14
N LYS A 134 10.98 21.73 6.42
CA LYS A 134 10.10 21.45 7.56
C LYS A 134 8.73 22.14 7.48
N LYS A 135 7.65 21.37 7.51
CA LYS A 135 6.32 21.84 7.91
C LYS A 135 5.87 21.11 9.17
N ASN A 136 5.55 21.89 10.20
CA ASN A 136 4.76 21.43 11.32
C ASN A 136 3.38 21.05 10.80
N SER A 137 3.02 19.78 10.91
CA SER A 137 1.62 19.35 10.87
C SER A 137 1.49 18.11 11.75
N SER A 138 0.34 18.00 12.42
CA SER A 138 -0.07 16.87 13.25
C SER A 138 0.48 15.55 12.72
N THR A 139 1.19 14.80 13.57
CA THR A 139 1.70 13.47 13.24
C THR A 139 0.57 12.63 12.63
N PRO A 140 0.65 12.25 11.34
CA PRO A 140 -0.33 11.36 10.75
C PRO A 140 -0.34 10.06 11.56
N LYS A 141 -1.52 9.49 11.81
CA LYS A 141 -1.61 8.18 12.45
C LYS A 141 -0.69 7.20 11.68
N PRO A 142 0.17 6.44 12.39
CA PRO A 142 1.06 5.51 11.73
C PRO A 142 0.24 4.51 10.91
N ARG A 143 0.67 4.26 9.67
CA ARG A 143 0.06 3.23 8.82
C ARG A 143 0.25 1.87 9.48
N LYS A 144 -0.82 1.08 9.57
CA LYS A 144 -0.75 -0.29 10.11
C LYS A 144 0.19 -1.13 9.24
N SER A 145 1.22 -1.73 9.86
CA SER A 145 2.10 -2.70 9.21
C SER A 145 1.42 -4.06 9.17
N LEU A 146 1.48 -4.76 8.04
CA LEU A 146 1.01 -6.15 7.92
C LEU A 146 2.16 -7.13 7.67
N PHE A 147 3.42 -6.69 7.84
CA PHE A 147 4.57 -7.60 7.81
C PHE A 147 4.58 -8.44 9.08
N ASN A 148 4.74 -9.76 8.92
CA ASN A 148 5.04 -10.64 10.05
C ASN A 148 6.55 -10.52 10.33
N ASP A 149 6.90 -9.96 11.50
CA ASP A 149 8.29 -9.83 11.95
C ASP A 149 8.98 -11.19 12.17
#